data_AF-A0A1Q7HJ71-F1
#
_entry.id   AF-A0A1Q7HJ71-F1
#
_cell.length_a   1.000
_cell.length_b   1.000
_cell.length_c   1.000
_cell.angle_alpha   90.00
_cell.angle_beta   90.00
_cell.angle_gamma   90.00
#
_symmetry.space_group_name_H-M   'P 1'
#
loop_
_entity.id
_entity.type
_entity.pdbx_description
1 polymer ?
#
loop_
_entity_poly.entity_id
_entity_poly.type
_entity_poly.pdbx_seq_one_letter_code
_entity_poly.pdbx_strand_id
1 'polypeptide(L)'
;MAVPRGRHFLRIPGPTNVPDRILRAIAQPTMDHRGPNFARIGRQAIEGLQRVFQTTGAVVIYPRREPAAGKLSWLTCCRRATAF
;
A
#
# COMPACT_ATOMS: atom_id res chain seq x y z
N MET A 1 -12.07 24.30 -25.43
CA MET A 1 -11.40 23.76 -24.23
C MET A 1 -12.18 22.54 -23.78
N ALA A 2 -11.61 21.33 -23.87
CA ALA A 2 -12.33 20.11 -23.52
C ALA A 2 -12.56 20.09 -22.00
N VAL A 3 -13.81 19.98 -21.57
CA VAL A 3 -14.16 19.73 -20.17
C VAL A 3 -13.54 18.37 -19.79
N PRO A 4 -12.72 18.26 -18.73
CA PRO A 4 -12.20 16.97 -18.31
C PRO A 4 -13.39 16.07 -18.00
N ARG A 5 -13.52 14.96 -18.72
CA ARG A 5 -14.43 13.89 -18.30
C ARG A 5 -13.93 13.45 -16.91
N GLY A 6 -14.86 13.17 -15.99
CA GLY A 6 -14.52 12.66 -14.66
C GLY A 6 -13.62 11.42 -14.71
N ARG A 7 -13.13 10.94 -13.56
CA ARG A 7 -12.20 9.80 -13.53
C ARG A 7 -12.74 8.61 -14.32
N HIS A 8 -11.92 8.05 -15.20
CA HIS A 8 -12.28 6.86 -15.97
C HIS A 8 -12.46 5.67 -15.02
N PHE A 9 -13.68 5.16 -14.87
CA PHE A 9 -13.94 3.99 -14.04
C PHE A 9 -13.54 2.72 -14.78
N LEU A 10 -12.50 2.06 -14.28
CA LEU A 10 -12.04 0.77 -14.77
C LEU A 10 -13.09 -0.29 -14.38
N ARG A 11 -13.92 -0.73 -15.33
CA ARG A 11 -14.94 -1.79 -15.13
C ARG A 11 -14.31 -3.20 -15.25
N ILE A 12 -13.12 -3.35 -14.68
CA ILE A 12 -12.38 -4.62 -14.57
C ILE A 12 -12.13 -4.88 -13.06
N PRO A 13 -11.90 -6.14 -12.64
CA PRO A 13 -11.73 -6.47 -11.21
C PRO A 13 -10.60 -5.72 -10.50
N GLY A 14 -9.64 -5.20 -11.27
CA GLY A 14 -8.55 -4.35 -10.80
C GLY A 14 -7.56 -4.09 -11.93
N PRO A 15 -6.70 -3.06 -11.81
CA PRO A 15 -6.58 -2.13 -10.68
C PRO A 15 -7.73 -1.11 -10.59
N THR A 16 -7.93 -0.51 -9.41
CA THR A 16 -8.92 0.57 -9.19
C THR A 16 -8.24 1.94 -9.23
N ASN A 17 -9.01 3.00 -9.53
CA ASN A 17 -8.52 4.39 -9.46
C ASN A 17 -7.96 4.71 -8.07
N VAL A 18 -6.72 5.21 -8.05
CA VAL A 18 -6.05 5.65 -6.81
C VAL A 18 -6.60 7.03 -6.39
N PRO A 19 -6.99 7.22 -5.11
CA PRO A 19 -7.40 8.53 -4.60
C PRO A 19 -6.31 9.60 -4.72
N ASP A 20 -6.69 10.85 -4.99
CA ASP A 20 -5.74 11.96 -5.20
C ASP A 20 -4.75 12.17 -4.05
N ARG A 21 -5.20 11.97 -2.80
CA ARG A 21 -4.32 12.10 -1.63
C ARG A 21 -3.12 11.15 -1.70
N ILE A 22 -3.32 9.96 -2.26
CA ILE A 22 -2.27 8.93 -2.37
C ILE A 22 -1.35 9.27 -3.54
N LEU A 23 -1.89 9.72 -4.68
CA LEU A 23 -1.09 10.18 -5.82
C LEU A 23 -0.17 11.34 -5.43
N ARG A 24 -0.69 12.31 -4.65
CA ARG A 24 0.12 13.43 -4.13
C ARG A 24 1.22 12.98 -3.17
N ALA A 25 0.96 11.93 -2.38
CA ALA A 25 1.97 11.35 -1.49
C ALA A 25 3.06 10.61 -2.26
N ILE A 26 2.71 9.89 -3.34
CA ILE A 26 3.67 9.21 -4.22
C ILE A 26 4.53 10.21 -5.00
N ALA A 27 3.97 11.35 -5.39
CA ALA A 27 4.68 12.40 -6.13
C ALA A 27 5.69 13.19 -5.27
N GLN A 28 5.82 12.89 -3.97
CA GLN A 28 6.82 13.55 -3.12
C GLN A 28 8.24 13.14 -3.53
N PRO A 29 9.25 14.01 -3.32
CA PRO A 29 10.65 13.67 -3.57
C PRO A 29 11.08 12.42 -2.80
N THR A 30 12.00 11.65 -3.40
CA THR A 30 12.59 10.49 -2.76
C THR A 30 13.23 10.86 -1.43
N MET A 31 12.98 10.05 -0.41
CA MET A 31 13.52 10.22 0.93
C MET A 31 14.65 9.21 1.18
N ASP A 32 15.62 9.58 2.00
CA ASP A 32 16.62 8.62 2.49
C ASP A 32 15.97 7.55 3.37
N HIS A 33 16.09 6.29 2.95
CA HIS A 33 15.60 5.11 3.64
C HIS A 33 16.22 4.87 5.03
N ARG A 34 17.41 5.40 5.31
CA ARG A 34 18.05 5.30 6.64
C ARG A 34 17.70 6.48 7.55
N GLY A 35 17.04 7.50 7.00
CA GLY A 35 16.68 8.70 7.72
C GLY A 35 15.56 8.48 8.75
N PRO A 36 15.51 9.32 9.80
CA PRO A 36 14.49 9.21 10.85
C PRO A 36 13.06 9.42 10.33
N ASN A 37 12.90 10.20 9.25
CA ASN A 37 11.60 10.44 8.62
C ASN A 37 11.03 9.17 7.97
N PHE A 38 11.87 8.39 7.28
CA PHE A 38 11.46 7.13 6.66
C PHE A 38 11.06 6.12 7.74
N ALA A 39 11.86 6.01 8.82
CA ALA A 39 11.56 5.14 9.95
C ALA A 39 10.22 5.47 10.61
N ARG A 40 9.88 6.76 10.75
CA ARG A 40 8.59 7.21 11.30
C ARG A 40 7.41 6.78 10.42
N ILE A 41 7.49 7.02 9.11
CA ILE A 41 6.43 6.64 8.16
C ILE A 41 6.30 5.11 8.09
N GLY A 42 7.42 4.39 8.07
CA GLY A 42 7.45 2.93 8.07
C GLY A 42 6.74 2.32 9.28
N ARG A 43 6.99 2.86 10.50
CA ARG A 43 6.28 2.42 11.71
C ARG A 43 4.77 2.65 11.62
N GLN A 44 4.36 3.83 11.18
CA GLN A 44 2.93 4.15 11.00
C GLN A 44 2.25 3.20 10.00
N ALA A 45 2.95 2.84 8.91
CA ALA A 45 2.44 1.88 7.94
C ALA A 45 2.31 0.48 8.54
N ILE A 46 3.30 0.01 9.31
CA ILE A 46 3.27 -1.31 9.96
C ILE A 46 2.11 -1.40 10.97
N GLU A 47 1.94 -0.38 11.83
CA GLU A 47 0.81 -0.32 12.78
C GLU A 47 -0.54 -0.31 12.06
N GLY A 48 -0.66 0.43 10.96
CA GLY A 48 -1.86 0.44 10.13
C GLY A 48 -2.16 -0.93 9.53
N LEU A 49 -1.14 -1.62 9.00
CA LEU A 49 -1.29 -2.98 8.47
C LEU A 49 -1.67 -3.99 9.56
N GLN A 50 -1.12 -3.88 10.77
CA GLN A 50 -1.53 -4.72 11.90
C GLN A 50 -3.03 -4.56 12.21
N ARG A 51 -3.56 -3.33 12.14
CA ARG A 51 -4.99 -3.05 12.31
C ARG A 51 -5.83 -3.65 11.17
N VAL A 52 -5.40 -3.48 9.92
CA VAL A 52 -6.10 -4.01 8.73
C VAL A 52 -6.14 -5.55 8.75
N PHE A 53 -5.03 -6.19 9.10
CA PHE A 53 -4.93 -7.65 9.19
C PHE A 53 -5.36 -8.22 10.54
N GLN A 54 -5.78 -7.38 11.48
CA GLN A 54 -6.22 -7.75 12.83
C GLN A 54 -5.22 -8.69 13.53
N THR A 55 -3.95 -8.29 13.56
CA THR A 55 -2.86 -9.13 14.05
C THR A 55 -1.98 -8.41 15.06
N THR A 56 -1.54 -9.14 16.08
CA THR A 56 -0.52 -8.72 17.05
C THR A 56 0.88 -9.18 16.64
N GLY A 57 0.98 -10.03 15.62
CA GLY A 57 2.24 -10.58 15.13
C GLY A 57 3.08 -9.56 14.36
N ALA A 58 4.34 -9.94 14.11
CA ALA A 58 5.25 -9.14 13.30
C ALA A 58 4.73 -9.04 11.85
N VAL A 59 4.74 -7.82 11.32
CA VAL A 59 4.34 -7.48 9.95
C VAL A 59 5.55 -6.94 9.21
N VAL A 60 5.85 -7.54 8.06
CA VAL A 60 6.95 -7.12 7.17
C VAL A 60 6.40 -6.75 5.81
N ILE A 61 6.90 -5.64 5.25
CA ILE A 61 6.52 -5.11 3.94
C ILE A 61 7.61 -5.47 2.93
N TYR A 62 7.23 -6.15 1.85
CA TYR A 62 8.13 -6.45 0.74
C TYR A 62 7.73 -5.62 -0.49
N PRO A 63 8.68 -4.95 -1.17
CA PRO A 63 8.39 -4.36 -2.47
C PRO A 63 8.08 -5.48 -3.47
N ARG A 64 6.94 -5.39 -4.15
CA ARG A 64 6.53 -6.38 -5.15
C ARG A 64 5.92 -5.69 -6.37
N ARG A 65 6.19 -6.25 -7.54
CA ARG A 65 5.46 -5.94 -8.77
C ARG A 65 4.24 -6.87 -8.86
N GLU A 66 3.06 -6.32 -9.10
CA GLU A 66 1.91 -7.16 -9.46
C GLU A 66 2.06 -7.68 -10.91
N PRO A 67 1.90 -9.00 -11.16
CA PRO A 67 1.72 -9.52 -12.50
C PRO A 67 0.31 -9.14 -13.00
N ALA A 68 0.18 -8.83 -14.30
CA ALA A 68 -1.07 -8.37 -14.92
C ALA A 68 -2.27 -9.35 -14.78
N ALA A 69 -2.02 -10.58 -14.33
CA ALA A 69 -3.03 -11.62 -14.15
C ALA A 69 -3.35 -11.83 -12.66
N GLY A 70 -4.29 -11.03 -12.14
CA GLY A 70 -5.30 -11.28 -11.09
C GLY A 70 -5.08 -12.27 -9.93
N LYS A 71 -3.87 -12.75 -9.64
CA LYS A 71 -3.58 -13.63 -8.51
C LYS A 71 -2.99 -12.79 -7.38
N LEU A 72 -3.85 -12.53 -6.41
CA LEU A 72 -3.63 -11.92 -5.09
C LEU A 72 -2.17 -11.97 -4.64
N SER A 73 -1.58 -10.82 -4.33
CA SER A 73 -0.37 -10.82 -3.49
C SER A 73 -0.16 -9.49 -2.79
N TRP A 74 -0.94 -9.31 -1.74
CA TRP A 74 -0.39 -8.71 -0.54
C TRP A 74 0.32 -9.83 0.22
N LEU A 75 1.58 -10.15 -0.14
CA LEU A 75 2.43 -10.89 0.79
C LEU A 75 3.02 -9.91 1.78
N THR A 76 2.15 -9.29 2.59
CA THR A 76 2.53 -8.97 3.95
C THR A 76 2.70 -10.32 4.63
N CYS A 77 3.93 -10.77 4.81
CA CYS A 77 4.18 -11.94 5.65
C CYS A 77 3.92 -11.50 7.09
N CYS A 78 2.67 -11.60 7.51
CA CYS A 78 2.36 -11.61 8.92
C CYS A 78 2.77 -13.01 9.39
N ARG A 79 3.85 -13.11 10.16
CA ARG A 79 4.13 -14.36 10.87
C ARG A 79 2.99 -14.45 11.89
N ARG A 80 1.95 -15.21 11.57
CA ARG A 80 0.90 -15.58 12.51
C ARG A 80 1.59 -16.38 13.61
N ALA A 81 2.08 -15.70 14.63
CA ALA A 81 2.48 -16.32 15.88
C ALA A 81 1.19 -16.94 16.41
N THR A 82 1.13 -18.26 16.28
CA THR A 82 0.16 -19.22 16.81
C THR A 82 -0.72 -18.74 17.99
N ALA A 83 -2.01 -19.10 17.89
CA ALA A 83 -3.10 -19.02 18.89
C ALA A 83 -3.62 -17.60 19.19
N PHE A 84 -4.87 -17.23 18.91
CA PHE A 84 -6.15 -17.97 18.92
C PHE A 84 -6.87 -17.99 17.57
#